data_AF-A0A1V4Q8E7-F1
#
_entry.id   AF-A0A1V4Q8E7-F1
#
_cell.length_a   1.000
_cell.length_b   1.000
_cell.length_c   1.000
_cell.angle_alpha   90.00
_cell.angle_beta   90.00
_cell.angle_gamma   90.00
#
_symmetry.space_group_name_H-M   'P 1'
#
loop_
_entity.id
_entity.type
_entity.pdbx_description
1 polymer ?
#
loop_
_entity_poly.entity_id
_entity_poly.type
_entity_poly.pdbx_seq_one_letter_code
_entity_poly.pdbx_strand_id
1 'polypeptide(L)'
;PPPFGANARDTAAAAATGVQAALTTFTQRCAALGSACALGSGGAATIADVLSKGRTGDLGALSDTQALAGITTGLALAADSPDGIGGVASAIAAADRGDTDALSDLADQAQSLRLTDGQIVGDCNDVTGPVSQNEIGGLISTWSKDNPLTGTDAALSLMRCNGWSAGEAVTPPSSFPVAPLILDNPGDPINGGTGADALGALFTRASTSPVTVSWNGLGYSALARSSCVADTVADYVASAPLGGPSERGCPS
;
A
#
# COMPACT_ATOMS: atom_id res chain seq x y z
N PRO A 1 8.64 -2.31 0.24
CA PRO A 1 8.92 -1.99 1.68
C PRO A 1 8.81 -0.47 1.92
N PRO A 2 8.64 0.05 3.14
CA PRO A 2 8.74 1.49 3.41
C PRO A 2 10.21 1.98 3.43
N PRO A 3 10.46 3.26 3.13
CA PRO A 3 11.80 3.85 3.17
C PRO A 3 12.37 3.87 4.61
N PHE A 4 13.57 3.30 4.81
CA PHE A 4 14.21 3.31 6.14
C PHE A 4 14.71 4.72 6.51
N GLY A 5 14.31 5.21 7.68
CA GLY A 5 14.80 6.48 8.24
C GLY A 5 14.30 7.73 7.51
N ALA A 6 13.31 7.59 6.62
CA ALA A 6 12.61 8.73 6.06
C ALA A 6 11.70 9.38 7.11
N ASN A 7 11.53 10.70 7.00
CA ASN A 7 10.58 11.42 7.85
C ASN A 7 9.13 11.06 7.48
N ALA A 8 8.18 11.47 8.32
CA ALA A 8 6.76 11.21 8.15
C ALA A 8 6.22 11.72 6.79
N ARG A 9 6.64 12.93 6.38
CA ARG A 9 6.20 13.53 5.12
C ARG A 9 6.61 12.70 3.91
N ASP A 10 7.87 12.31 3.82
CA ASP A 10 8.41 11.58 2.68
C ASP A 10 7.86 10.15 2.64
N THR A 11 7.71 9.53 3.81
CA THR A 11 7.08 8.21 3.95
C THR A 11 5.63 8.23 3.45
N ALA A 12 4.83 9.20 3.89
CA ALA A 12 3.44 9.33 3.46
C ALA A 12 3.32 9.68 1.98
N ALA A 13 4.19 10.54 1.43
CA ALA A 13 4.19 10.90 0.01
C ALA A 13 4.51 9.69 -0.89
N ALA A 14 5.51 8.89 -0.50
CA ALA A 14 5.89 7.68 -1.22
C ALA A 14 4.75 6.65 -1.19
N ALA A 15 4.15 6.42 -0.02
CA ALA A 15 3.01 5.53 0.14
C ALA A 15 1.81 5.99 -0.70
N ALA A 16 1.45 7.28 -0.66
CA ALA A 16 0.34 7.84 -1.44
C ALA A 16 0.52 7.57 -2.94
N THR A 17 1.73 7.83 -3.45
CA THR A 17 2.08 7.66 -4.86
C THR A 17 2.06 6.19 -5.28
N GLY A 18 2.63 5.32 -4.46
CA GLY A 18 2.65 3.89 -4.75
C GLY A 18 1.26 3.25 -4.69
N VAL A 19 0.46 3.58 -3.68
CA VAL A 19 -0.91 3.07 -3.56
C VAL A 19 -1.80 3.59 -4.70
N GLN A 20 -1.62 4.86 -5.12
CA GLN A 20 -2.28 5.40 -6.32
C GLN A 20 -1.92 4.59 -7.57
N ALA A 21 -0.65 4.19 -7.73
CA ALA A 21 -0.21 3.34 -8.84
C ALA A 21 -0.81 1.93 -8.76
N ALA A 22 -0.93 1.34 -7.56
CA ALA A 22 -1.59 0.06 -7.36
C ALA A 22 -3.09 0.12 -7.73
N LEU A 23 -3.81 1.16 -7.31
CA LEU A 23 -5.21 1.41 -7.69
C LEU A 23 -5.36 1.61 -9.20
N THR A 24 -4.41 2.32 -9.83
CA THR A 24 -4.37 2.48 -11.28
C THR A 24 -4.22 1.12 -11.98
N THR A 25 -3.28 0.30 -11.52
CA THR A 25 -3.07 -1.07 -12.02
C THR A 25 -4.33 -1.92 -11.86
N PHE A 26 -5.00 -1.84 -10.70
CA PHE A 26 -6.27 -2.51 -10.45
C PHE A 26 -7.33 -2.12 -11.49
N THR A 27 -7.55 -0.82 -11.72
CA THR A 27 -8.57 -0.37 -12.67
C THR A 27 -8.26 -0.79 -14.11
N GLN A 28 -6.97 -0.80 -14.51
CA GLN A 28 -6.54 -1.28 -15.81
C GLN A 28 -6.78 -2.78 -15.98
N ARG A 29 -6.42 -3.59 -14.98
CA ARG A 29 -6.64 -5.04 -15.01
C ARG A 29 -8.13 -5.38 -15.01
N CYS A 30 -8.92 -4.66 -14.21
CA CYS A 30 -10.37 -4.79 -14.22
C CYS A 30 -10.92 -4.49 -15.62
N ALA A 31 -10.56 -3.34 -16.21
CA ALA A 31 -11.02 -3.00 -17.57
C ALA A 31 -10.65 -4.06 -18.62
N ALA A 32 -9.50 -4.73 -18.48
CA ALA A 32 -9.08 -5.82 -19.36
C ALA A 32 -9.97 -7.09 -19.25
N LEU A 33 -10.74 -7.25 -18.17
CA LEU A 33 -11.75 -8.31 -18.03
C LEU A 33 -13.02 -8.03 -18.84
N GLY A 34 -13.16 -6.86 -19.45
CA GLY A 34 -14.32 -6.48 -20.26
C GLY A 34 -15.61 -6.48 -19.44
N SER A 35 -16.64 -7.20 -19.92
CA SER A 35 -17.96 -7.24 -19.27
C SER A 35 -17.97 -7.88 -17.88
N ALA A 36 -16.90 -8.59 -17.50
CA ALA A 36 -16.77 -9.17 -16.17
C ALA A 36 -16.32 -8.14 -15.11
N CYS A 37 -15.89 -6.95 -15.50
CA CYS A 37 -15.53 -5.88 -14.58
C CYS A 37 -16.70 -4.93 -14.34
N ALA A 38 -17.22 -4.93 -13.10
CA ALA A 38 -18.34 -4.07 -12.70
C ALA A 38 -18.04 -2.56 -12.78
N LEU A 39 -16.76 -2.16 -12.84
CA LEU A 39 -16.32 -0.77 -12.98
C LEU A 39 -16.25 -0.30 -14.45
N GLY A 40 -16.29 -1.23 -15.41
CA GLY A 40 -16.10 -0.93 -16.83
C GLY A 40 -14.79 -0.17 -17.11
N SER A 41 -14.81 0.72 -18.11
CA SER A 41 -13.65 1.55 -18.48
C SER A 41 -13.46 2.79 -17.59
N GLY A 42 -14.39 3.05 -16.66
CA GLY A 42 -14.43 4.26 -15.82
C GLY A 42 -13.93 4.07 -14.39
N GLY A 43 -13.24 2.98 -14.08
CA GLY A 43 -13.02 2.56 -12.69
C GLY A 43 -12.35 3.59 -11.78
N ALA A 44 -11.39 4.38 -12.26
CA ALA A 44 -10.78 5.44 -11.45
C ALA A 44 -11.79 6.54 -11.06
N ALA A 45 -12.70 6.90 -11.97
CA ALA A 45 -13.77 7.86 -11.70
C ALA A 45 -14.77 7.30 -10.70
N THR A 46 -15.18 6.03 -10.84
CA THR A 46 -16.09 5.38 -9.88
C THR A 46 -15.49 5.30 -8.47
N ILE A 47 -14.19 4.99 -8.35
CA ILE A 47 -13.52 5.04 -7.04
C ILE A 47 -13.55 6.46 -6.48
N ALA A 48 -13.21 7.47 -7.30
CA ALA A 48 -13.24 8.87 -6.87
C ALA A 48 -14.65 9.31 -6.42
N ASP A 49 -15.70 8.86 -7.10
CA ASP A 49 -17.10 9.16 -6.76
C ASP A 49 -17.50 8.51 -5.43
N VAL A 50 -17.13 7.24 -5.21
CA VAL A 50 -17.32 6.56 -3.91
C VAL A 50 -16.61 7.31 -2.79
N LEU A 51 -15.33 7.68 -2.97
CA LEU A 51 -14.59 8.47 -1.98
C LEU A 51 -15.19 9.88 -1.79
N SER A 52 -15.76 10.47 -2.84
CA SER A 52 -16.47 11.75 -2.71
C SER A 52 -17.75 11.63 -1.88
N LYS A 53 -18.54 10.57 -2.10
CA LYS A 53 -19.73 10.27 -1.30
C LYS A 53 -19.37 10.04 0.17
N GLY A 54 -18.26 9.35 0.44
CA GLY A 54 -17.75 9.17 1.80
C GLY A 54 -17.40 10.51 2.47
N ARG A 55 -16.84 11.47 1.72
CA ARG A 55 -16.54 12.83 2.23
C ARG A 55 -17.77 13.66 2.52
N THR A 56 -18.84 13.51 1.73
CA THR A 56 -20.08 14.30 1.87
C THR A 56 -21.12 13.64 2.77
N GLY A 57 -20.88 12.40 3.22
CA GLY A 57 -21.82 11.63 4.04
C GLY A 57 -22.90 10.90 3.24
N ASP A 58 -22.71 10.77 1.92
CA ASP A 58 -23.65 10.12 1.00
C ASP A 58 -23.31 8.63 0.74
N LEU A 59 -22.30 8.09 1.43
CA LEU A 59 -21.88 6.68 1.34
C LEU A 59 -22.37 5.85 2.57
N GLY A 60 -23.59 6.14 3.02
CA GLY A 60 -24.14 5.51 4.22
C GLY A 60 -23.32 5.84 5.47
N ALA A 61 -22.88 4.82 6.21
CA ALA A 61 -22.08 4.97 7.42
C ALA A 61 -20.57 5.10 7.16
N LEU A 62 -20.11 4.90 5.92
CA LEU A 62 -18.69 4.88 5.58
C LEU A 62 -18.16 6.29 5.28
N SER A 63 -17.06 6.66 5.92
CA SER A 63 -16.23 7.77 5.48
C SER A 63 -15.42 7.41 4.22
N ASP A 64 -14.83 8.42 3.59
CA ASP A 64 -13.87 8.23 2.50
C ASP A 64 -12.61 7.48 2.94
N THR A 65 -12.12 7.77 4.14
CA THR A 65 -10.95 7.10 4.74
C THR A 65 -11.24 5.61 4.99
N GLN A 66 -12.45 5.26 5.46
CA GLN A 66 -12.89 3.87 5.65
C GLN A 66 -13.09 3.16 4.31
N ALA A 67 -13.67 3.84 3.32
CA ALA A 67 -13.83 3.29 1.97
C ALA A 67 -12.48 3.00 1.30
N LEU A 68 -11.54 3.95 1.33
CA LEU A 68 -10.20 3.74 0.79
C LEU A 68 -9.47 2.61 1.52
N ALA A 69 -9.61 2.55 2.85
CA ALA A 69 -9.09 1.47 3.68
C ALA A 69 -9.62 0.10 3.28
N GLY A 70 -10.94 0.00 3.08
CA GLY A 70 -11.60 -1.23 2.65
C GLY A 70 -11.16 -1.65 1.25
N ILE A 71 -11.12 -0.72 0.30
CA ILE A 71 -10.69 -1.01 -1.08
C ILE A 71 -9.25 -1.54 -1.11
N THR A 72 -8.31 -0.82 -0.50
CA THR A 72 -6.89 -1.20 -0.48
C THR A 72 -6.65 -2.52 0.24
N THR A 73 -7.37 -2.79 1.34
CA THR A 73 -7.31 -4.07 2.06
C THR A 73 -7.95 -5.20 1.26
N GLY A 74 -9.07 -4.95 0.59
CA GLY A 74 -9.69 -5.92 -0.31
C GLY A 74 -8.75 -6.33 -1.44
N LEU A 75 -8.06 -5.36 -2.07
CA LEU A 75 -7.05 -5.64 -3.09
C LEU A 75 -5.82 -6.37 -2.52
N ALA A 76 -5.40 -6.02 -1.30
CA ALA A 76 -4.32 -6.69 -0.61
C ALA A 76 -4.62 -8.18 -0.42
N LEU A 77 -5.87 -8.50 -0.10
CA LEU A 77 -6.30 -9.84 0.27
C LEU A 77 -6.85 -10.67 -0.90
N ALA A 78 -7.27 -10.01 -1.98
CA ALA A 78 -7.72 -10.66 -3.18
C ALA A 78 -6.61 -11.53 -3.79
N ALA A 79 -7.02 -12.62 -4.44
CA ALA A 79 -6.13 -13.28 -5.39
C ALA A 79 -5.93 -12.35 -6.60
N ASP A 80 -4.73 -12.36 -7.17
CA ASP A 80 -4.45 -11.69 -8.43
C ASP A 80 -5.04 -12.48 -9.61
N SER A 81 -6.37 -12.58 -9.63
CA SER A 81 -7.16 -13.36 -10.57
C SER A 81 -8.38 -12.57 -11.02
N PRO A 82 -9.01 -12.94 -12.15
CA PRO A 82 -10.25 -12.30 -12.61
C PRO A 82 -11.34 -12.23 -11.53
N ASP A 83 -11.54 -13.30 -10.76
CA ASP A 83 -12.56 -13.35 -9.71
C ASP A 83 -12.21 -12.46 -8.51
N GLY A 84 -10.94 -12.44 -8.08
CA GLY A 84 -10.48 -11.59 -6.98
C GLY A 84 -10.61 -10.11 -7.30
N ILE A 85 -10.14 -9.71 -8.49
CA ILE A 85 -10.26 -8.34 -9.01
C ILE A 85 -11.73 -7.98 -9.20
N GLY A 86 -12.52 -8.87 -9.81
CA GLY A 86 -13.95 -8.68 -10.06
C GLY A 86 -14.77 -8.51 -8.77
N GLY A 87 -14.41 -9.23 -7.71
CA GLY A 87 -15.06 -9.11 -6.40
C GLY A 87 -14.92 -7.72 -5.79
N VAL A 88 -13.69 -7.18 -5.73
CA VAL A 88 -13.45 -5.82 -5.21
C VAL A 88 -14.08 -4.77 -6.11
N ALA A 89 -13.99 -4.94 -7.43
CA ALA A 89 -14.65 -4.07 -8.41
C ALA A 89 -16.18 -4.01 -8.23
N SER A 90 -16.79 -5.16 -7.94
CA SER A 90 -18.23 -5.26 -7.70
C SER A 90 -18.65 -4.55 -6.41
N ALA A 91 -17.87 -4.69 -5.33
CA ALA A 91 -18.12 -3.99 -4.08
C ALA A 91 -18.07 -2.45 -4.26
N ILE A 92 -17.07 -1.95 -4.99
CA ILE A 92 -16.96 -0.52 -5.30
C ILE A 92 -18.15 -0.05 -6.15
N ALA A 93 -18.50 -0.79 -7.20
CA ALA A 93 -19.60 -0.42 -8.09
C ALA A 93 -20.97 -0.48 -7.39
N ALA A 94 -21.17 -1.41 -6.47
CA ALA A 94 -22.38 -1.50 -5.64
C ALA A 94 -22.49 -0.29 -4.70
N ALA A 95 -21.39 0.05 -4.02
CA ALA A 95 -21.33 1.19 -3.11
C ALA A 95 -21.59 2.52 -3.85
N ASP A 96 -21.08 2.66 -5.07
CA ASP A 96 -21.39 3.81 -5.93
C ASP A 96 -22.90 3.94 -6.23
N ARG A 97 -23.62 2.83 -6.31
CA ARG A 97 -25.09 2.81 -6.50
C ARG A 97 -25.88 2.88 -5.19
N GLY A 98 -25.21 3.03 -4.05
CA GLY A 98 -25.82 3.14 -2.73
C GLY A 98 -25.96 1.83 -1.95
N ASP A 99 -25.53 0.70 -2.50
CA ASP A 99 -25.44 -0.58 -1.79
C ASP A 99 -24.05 -0.73 -1.17
N THR A 100 -23.91 -0.35 0.10
CA THR A 100 -22.62 -0.21 0.78
C THR A 100 -22.19 -1.46 1.55
N ASP A 101 -22.98 -2.54 1.54
CA ASP A 101 -22.78 -3.68 2.45
C ASP A 101 -21.41 -4.34 2.22
N ALA A 102 -21.10 -4.73 0.98
CA ALA A 102 -19.82 -5.37 0.65
C ALA A 102 -18.60 -4.46 0.89
N LEU A 103 -18.74 -3.14 0.67
CA LEU A 103 -17.66 -2.21 0.96
C LEU A 103 -17.49 -1.99 2.48
N SER A 104 -18.57 -2.08 3.24
CA SER A 104 -18.53 -2.01 4.71
C SER A 104 -17.82 -3.22 5.30
N ASP A 105 -18.09 -4.43 4.79
CA ASP A 105 -17.38 -5.64 5.20
C ASP A 105 -15.86 -5.52 4.94
N LEU A 106 -15.47 -4.96 3.80
CA LEU A 106 -14.05 -4.70 3.49
C LEU A 106 -13.44 -3.65 4.43
N ALA A 107 -14.19 -2.59 4.77
CA ALA A 107 -13.75 -1.57 5.72
C ALA A 107 -13.58 -2.13 7.13
N ASP A 108 -14.49 -2.99 7.59
CA ASP A 108 -14.38 -3.68 8.88
C ASP A 108 -13.18 -4.64 8.91
N GLN A 109 -12.94 -5.35 7.80
CA GLN A 109 -11.75 -6.18 7.65
C GLN A 109 -10.48 -5.33 7.72
N ALA A 110 -10.45 -4.16 7.07
CA ALA A 110 -9.34 -3.22 7.18
C ALA A 110 -9.14 -2.74 8.63
N GLN A 111 -10.21 -2.40 9.33
CA GLN A 111 -10.14 -1.98 10.73
C GLN A 111 -9.53 -3.06 11.62
N SER A 112 -9.93 -4.32 11.43
CA SER A 112 -9.47 -5.45 12.24
C SER A 112 -8.02 -5.86 11.97
N LEU A 113 -7.53 -5.70 10.73
CA LEU A 113 -6.22 -6.21 10.31
C LEU A 113 -5.09 -5.18 10.39
N ARG A 114 -5.39 -3.90 10.14
CA ARG A 114 -4.36 -2.87 9.92
C ARG A 114 -4.55 -1.56 10.69
N LEU A 115 -5.70 -1.34 11.33
CA LEU A 115 -5.99 -0.09 12.06
C LEU A 115 -6.27 -0.32 13.54
N THR A 116 -5.68 -1.37 14.12
CA THR A 116 -5.81 -1.64 15.56
C THR A 116 -5.07 -0.60 16.39
N ASP A 117 -5.50 -0.39 17.64
CA ASP A 117 -4.84 0.56 18.56
C ASP A 117 -3.34 0.28 18.71
N GLY A 118 -2.96 -1.00 18.77
CA GLY A 118 -1.55 -1.40 18.88
C GLY A 118 -0.71 -1.03 17.65
N GLN A 119 -1.28 -1.15 16.44
CA GLN A 119 -0.62 -0.72 15.21
C GLN A 119 -0.48 0.79 15.16
N ILE A 120 -1.54 1.54 15.52
CA ILE A 120 -1.51 3.00 15.55
C ILE A 120 -0.45 3.51 16.55
N VAL A 121 -0.38 2.91 17.74
CA VAL A 121 0.63 3.25 18.74
C VAL A 121 2.05 2.92 18.22
N GLY A 122 2.21 1.77 17.54
CA GLY A 122 3.47 1.41 16.87
C GLY A 122 3.90 2.46 15.85
N ASP A 123 3.03 2.79 14.91
CA ASP A 123 3.28 3.79 13.88
C ASP A 123 3.67 5.14 14.51
N CYS A 124 2.92 5.60 15.52
CA CYS A 124 3.21 6.86 16.19
C CYS A 124 4.50 6.85 17.03
N ASN A 125 4.91 5.70 17.56
CA ASN A 125 6.21 5.57 18.22
C ASN A 125 7.38 5.66 17.23
N ASP A 126 7.18 5.24 15.97
CA ASP A 126 8.21 5.20 14.94
C ASP A 126 8.25 6.46 14.05
N VAL A 127 7.34 7.42 14.27
CA VAL A 127 7.32 8.69 13.52
C VAL A 127 8.61 9.48 13.77
N THR A 128 9.31 9.81 12.68
CA THR A 128 10.42 10.78 12.68
C THR A 128 10.05 12.01 11.88
N GLY A 129 10.43 13.20 12.36
CA GLY A 129 10.10 14.47 11.70
C GLY A 129 8.60 14.69 11.47
N PRO A 130 7.78 14.77 12.55
CA PRO A 130 6.34 14.99 12.42
C PRO A 130 6.04 16.30 11.68
N VAL A 131 4.94 16.31 10.93
CA VAL A 131 4.51 17.46 10.13
C VAL A 131 3.59 18.35 10.96
N SER A 132 3.83 19.66 10.93
CA SER A 132 2.99 20.60 11.67
C SER A 132 1.61 20.75 11.03
N GLN A 133 0.57 20.96 11.86
CA GLN A 133 -0.82 21.09 11.41
C GLN A 133 -1.01 22.18 10.34
N ASN A 134 -0.26 23.28 10.41
CA ASN A 134 -0.34 24.37 9.43
C ASN A 134 0.19 24.00 8.04
N GLU A 135 0.99 22.94 7.91
CA GLU A 135 1.52 22.47 6.62
C GLU A 135 0.52 21.57 5.86
N ILE A 136 -0.40 20.93 6.59
CA ILE A 136 -1.31 19.90 6.07
C ILE A 136 -2.18 20.42 4.92
N GLY A 137 -2.71 21.64 5.03
CA GLY A 137 -3.51 22.24 3.95
C GLY A 137 -2.73 22.40 2.64
N GLY A 138 -1.44 22.73 2.73
CA GLY A 138 -0.54 22.79 1.58
C GLY A 138 -0.28 21.40 0.98
N LEU A 139 -0.04 20.40 1.84
CA LEU A 139 0.15 19.01 1.41
C LEU A 139 -1.10 18.45 0.73
N ILE A 140 -2.30 18.69 1.25
CA ILE A 140 -3.56 18.30 0.60
C ILE A 140 -3.63 18.90 -0.81
N SER A 141 -3.37 20.20 -0.97
CA SER A 141 -3.43 20.89 -2.27
C SER A 141 -2.44 20.36 -3.30
N THR A 142 -1.25 19.93 -2.86
CA THR A 142 -0.23 19.36 -3.75
C THR A 142 -0.52 17.89 -4.04
N TRP A 143 -0.65 17.06 -2.99
CA TRP A 143 -0.73 15.61 -3.14
C TRP A 143 -2.03 15.14 -3.78
N SER A 144 -3.15 15.85 -3.60
CA SER A 144 -4.40 15.50 -4.30
C SER A 144 -4.36 15.74 -5.81
N LYS A 145 -3.45 16.58 -6.30
CA LYS A 145 -3.24 16.76 -7.75
C LYS A 145 -2.47 15.61 -8.35
N ASP A 146 -1.40 15.21 -7.68
CA ASP A 146 -0.51 14.14 -8.16
C ASP A 146 -1.13 12.76 -7.92
N ASN A 147 -1.87 12.62 -6.81
CA ASN A 147 -2.45 11.37 -6.32
C ASN A 147 -3.94 11.58 -5.95
N PRO A 148 -4.84 11.64 -6.94
CA PRO A 148 -6.23 12.06 -6.73
C PRO A 148 -7.06 11.15 -5.82
N LEU A 149 -6.70 9.88 -5.65
CA LEU A 149 -7.44 8.94 -4.80
C LEU A 149 -6.86 8.85 -3.38
N THR A 150 -5.56 9.10 -3.22
CA THR A 150 -4.83 8.81 -1.97
C THR A 150 -4.22 10.05 -1.31
N GLY A 151 -4.00 11.12 -2.07
CA GLY A 151 -3.21 12.27 -1.62
C GLY A 151 -3.82 13.03 -0.45
N THR A 152 -5.14 13.22 -0.43
CA THR A 152 -5.83 13.87 0.69
C THR A 152 -5.78 13.01 1.96
N ASP A 153 -6.08 11.71 1.85
CA ASP A 153 -6.01 10.76 2.96
C ASP A 153 -4.60 10.68 3.54
N ALA A 154 -3.58 10.57 2.69
CA ALA A 154 -2.18 10.53 3.10
C ALA A 154 -1.71 11.82 3.77
N ALA A 155 -2.18 12.99 3.32
CA ALA A 155 -1.84 14.25 3.97
C ALA A 155 -2.53 14.38 5.34
N LEU A 156 -3.79 13.97 5.45
CA LEU A 156 -4.54 14.02 6.71
C LEU A 156 -4.02 13.00 7.73
N SER A 157 -3.55 11.83 7.27
CA SER A 157 -3.04 10.77 8.16
C SER A 157 -1.81 11.21 8.96
N LEU A 158 -1.02 12.17 8.45
CA LEU A 158 0.11 12.77 9.17
C LEU A 158 -0.29 13.43 10.49
N MET A 159 -1.54 13.87 10.63
CA MET A 159 -2.03 14.46 11.88
C MET A 159 -2.33 13.42 12.96
N ARG A 160 -2.44 12.13 12.61
CA ARG A 160 -2.86 11.06 13.54
C ARG A 160 -1.93 10.95 14.76
N CYS A 161 -0.65 11.21 14.57
CA CYS A 161 0.37 11.12 15.61
C CYS A 161 0.77 12.49 16.19
N ASN A 162 0.09 13.59 15.82
CA ASN A 162 0.42 14.90 16.35
C ASN A 162 0.17 14.96 17.86
N GLY A 163 1.19 15.41 18.60
CA GLY A 163 1.15 15.44 20.07
C GLY A 163 1.57 14.12 20.74
N TRP A 164 1.84 13.06 19.97
CA TRP A 164 2.44 11.85 20.50
C TRP A 164 3.95 12.03 20.70
N SER A 165 4.49 11.52 21.81
CA SER A 165 5.93 11.51 22.05
C SER A 165 6.54 10.28 21.39
N ALA A 166 7.03 10.43 20.16
CA ALA A 166 7.71 9.37 19.43
C ALA A 166 8.94 8.84 20.20
N GLY A 167 9.33 7.61 19.90
CA GLY A 167 10.52 6.97 20.43
C GLY A 167 11.81 7.54 19.83
N GLU A 168 12.94 7.01 20.29
CA GLU A 168 14.23 7.30 19.67
C GLU A 168 14.32 6.63 18.29
N ALA A 169 14.77 7.38 17.29
CA ALA A 169 14.94 6.85 15.95
C ALA A 169 15.93 5.68 15.94
N VAL A 170 15.56 4.59 15.28
CA VAL A 170 16.41 3.39 15.18
C VAL A 170 17.69 3.71 14.41
N THR A 171 18.83 3.36 15.00
CA THR A 171 20.11 3.49 14.32
C THR A 171 20.20 2.45 13.19
N PRO A 172 20.51 2.85 11.96
CA PRO A 172 20.66 1.92 10.85
C PRO A 172 21.79 0.92 11.10
N PRO A 173 21.63 -0.36 10.71
CA PRO A 173 22.72 -1.32 10.77
C PRO A 173 23.93 -0.87 9.94
N SER A 174 25.13 -1.13 10.47
CA SER A 174 26.41 -0.87 9.82
C SER A 174 26.95 -2.07 9.02
N SER A 175 26.33 -3.23 9.17
CA SER A 175 26.64 -4.45 8.41
C SER A 175 25.48 -5.43 8.50
N PHE A 176 25.43 -6.39 7.57
CA PHE A 176 24.53 -7.52 7.62
C PHE A 176 25.34 -8.83 7.56
N PRO A 177 25.09 -9.81 8.45
CA PRO A 177 25.77 -11.10 8.39
C PRO A 177 25.46 -11.89 7.11
N VAL A 178 24.27 -11.67 6.54
CA VAL A 178 23.80 -12.25 5.29
C VAL A 178 23.18 -11.12 4.46
N ALA A 179 23.47 -11.11 3.16
CA ALA A 179 22.87 -10.17 2.23
C ALA A 179 21.33 -10.24 2.31
N PRO A 180 20.63 -9.12 2.60
CA PRO A 180 19.18 -9.14 2.74
C PRO A 180 18.46 -9.55 1.44
N LEU A 181 17.39 -10.33 1.57
CA LEU A 181 16.42 -10.57 0.50
C LEU A 181 15.29 -9.54 0.57
N ILE A 182 15.06 -8.82 -0.52
CA ILE A 182 14.04 -7.78 -0.65
C ILE A 182 12.96 -8.24 -1.61
N LEU A 183 11.72 -8.24 -1.14
CA LEU A 183 10.55 -8.51 -1.96
C LEU A 183 9.95 -7.18 -2.37
N ASP A 184 9.93 -6.92 -3.67
CA ASP A 184 9.42 -5.70 -4.24
C ASP A 184 8.18 -5.98 -5.09
N ASN A 185 7.14 -5.17 -4.90
CA ASN A 185 5.86 -5.35 -5.58
C ASN A 185 5.22 -3.99 -5.86
N PRO A 186 5.39 -3.43 -7.07
CA PRO A 186 4.75 -2.17 -7.46
C PRO A 186 3.21 -2.21 -7.37
N GLY A 187 2.59 -3.39 -7.39
CA GLY A 187 1.15 -3.58 -7.21
C GLY A 187 0.72 -3.82 -5.77
N ASP A 188 1.52 -3.42 -4.77
CA ASP A 188 1.15 -3.50 -3.35
C ASP A 188 0.22 -2.33 -2.96
N PRO A 189 -1.08 -2.58 -2.71
CA PRO A 189 -2.05 -1.53 -2.41
C PRO A 189 -1.95 -1.03 -0.95
N ILE A 190 -1.06 -1.58 -0.14
CA ILE A 190 -0.84 -1.18 1.26
C ILE A 190 0.41 -0.33 1.39
N ASN A 191 1.55 -0.81 0.86
CA ASN A 191 2.84 -0.13 1.02
C ASN A 191 3.24 0.71 -0.20
N GLY A 192 2.55 0.54 -1.33
CA GLY A 192 2.83 1.27 -2.57
C GLY A 192 4.03 0.78 -3.38
N GLY A 193 4.76 -0.23 -2.91
CA GLY A 193 5.60 -1.03 -3.80
C GLY A 193 6.88 -0.41 -4.34
N THR A 194 7.31 0.76 -3.86
CA THR A 194 8.48 1.49 -4.40
C THR A 194 9.66 1.58 -3.44
N GLY A 195 9.54 1.14 -2.19
CA GLY A 195 10.61 1.38 -1.23
C GLY A 195 11.77 0.40 -1.24
N ALA A 196 11.85 -0.55 -2.19
CA ALA A 196 13.11 -1.28 -2.40
C ALA A 196 14.24 -0.30 -2.80
N ASP A 197 13.96 0.64 -3.70
CA ASP A 197 14.89 1.69 -4.11
C ASP A 197 15.32 2.58 -2.92
N ALA A 198 14.39 2.86 -2.02
CA ALA A 198 14.65 3.67 -0.85
C ALA A 198 15.62 3.03 0.16
N LEU A 199 15.86 1.73 0.07
CA LEU A 199 16.82 1.01 0.91
C LEU A 199 18.26 1.07 0.36
N GLY A 200 18.49 1.62 -0.84
CA GLY A 200 19.82 1.67 -1.45
C GLY A 200 20.87 2.36 -0.59
N ALA A 201 20.50 3.46 0.08
CA ALA A 201 21.40 4.16 1.01
C ALA A 201 21.74 3.32 2.25
N LEU A 202 20.79 2.53 2.74
CA LEU A 202 20.99 1.60 3.86
C LEU A 202 22.00 0.51 3.48
N PHE A 203 21.82 -0.13 2.32
CA PHE A 203 22.71 -1.20 1.88
C PHE A 203 24.12 -0.70 1.53
N THR A 204 24.22 0.50 0.93
CA THR A 204 25.50 1.17 0.68
C THR A 204 26.26 1.42 1.98
N ARG A 205 25.59 1.95 3.01
CA ARG A 205 26.18 2.17 4.34
C ARG A 205 26.67 0.86 4.96
N ALA A 206 25.87 -0.20 4.83
CA ALA A 206 26.19 -1.51 5.37
C ALA A 206 27.17 -2.33 4.52
N SER A 207 27.67 -1.77 3.42
CA SER A 207 28.56 -2.43 2.46
C SER A 207 28.04 -3.80 2.00
N THR A 208 26.72 -3.90 1.78
CA THR A 208 26.06 -5.14 1.33
C THR A 208 25.35 -4.90 0.00
N SER A 209 25.23 -5.95 -0.80
CA SER A 209 24.35 -5.98 -1.96
C SER A 209 23.17 -6.89 -1.65
N PRO A 210 21.93 -6.39 -1.68
CA PRO A 210 20.76 -7.25 -1.46
C PRO A 210 20.53 -8.19 -2.64
N VAL A 211 19.70 -9.20 -2.41
CA VAL A 211 18.99 -9.89 -3.49
C VAL A 211 17.59 -9.31 -3.56
N THR A 212 17.16 -8.85 -4.72
CA THR A 212 15.83 -8.29 -4.94
C THR A 212 15.00 -9.24 -5.80
N VAL A 213 13.77 -9.51 -5.37
CA VAL A 213 12.76 -10.25 -6.13
C VAL A 213 11.60 -9.30 -6.42
N SER A 214 11.48 -8.91 -7.68
CA SER A 214 10.34 -8.15 -8.18
C SER A 214 9.18 -9.09 -8.50
N TRP A 215 7.98 -8.77 -8.01
CA TRP A 215 6.74 -9.44 -8.38
C TRP A 215 5.82 -8.44 -9.08
N ASN A 216 5.35 -8.79 -10.27
CA ASN A 216 4.50 -7.92 -11.08
C ASN A 216 3.01 -8.14 -10.84
N GLY A 217 2.62 -8.71 -9.69
CA GLY A 217 1.21 -8.93 -9.38
C GLY A 217 0.54 -7.80 -8.62
N LEU A 218 -0.73 -8.00 -8.27
CA LEU A 218 -1.52 -7.09 -7.45
C LEU A 218 -1.84 -7.76 -6.11
N GLY A 219 -1.52 -7.09 -4.99
CA GLY A 219 -1.91 -7.56 -3.65
C GLY A 219 -0.79 -7.52 -2.61
N TYR A 220 -1.06 -8.07 -1.42
CA TYR A 220 -0.12 -8.09 -0.31
C TYR A 220 -0.15 -9.43 0.46
N SER A 221 0.97 -9.97 0.93
CA SER A 221 2.35 -9.66 0.51
C SER A 221 2.75 -10.52 -0.69
N ALA A 222 3.78 -10.13 -1.45
CA ALA A 222 4.28 -10.93 -2.58
C ALA A 222 4.59 -12.39 -2.19
N LEU A 223 5.12 -12.60 -0.99
CA LEU A 223 5.38 -13.93 -0.42
C LEU A 223 4.11 -14.78 -0.27
N ALA A 224 2.99 -14.17 0.14
CA ALA A 224 1.73 -14.88 0.31
C ALA A 224 0.98 -15.10 -1.02
N ARG A 225 1.34 -14.37 -2.08
CA ARG A 225 0.56 -14.27 -3.32
C ARG A 225 1.25 -14.83 -4.56
N SER A 226 2.56 -15.09 -4.50
CA SER A 226 3.32 -15.65 -5.61
C SER A 226 4.10 -16.89 -5.18
N SER A 227 3.83 -18.03 -5.80
CA SER A 227 4.61 -19.25 -5.58
C SER A 227 6.07 -19.08 -5.99
N CYS A 228 6.34 -18.35 -7.08
CA CYS A 228 7.70 -18.00 -7.51
C CYS A 228 8.48 -17.24 -6.43
N VAL A 229 7.82 -16.28 -5.76
CA VAL A 229 8.43 -15.55 -4.65
C VAL A 229 8.62 -16.46 -3.45
N ALA A 230 7.61 -17.28 -3.11
CA ALA A 230 7.68 -18.22 -2.00
C ALA A 230 8.81 -19.25 -2.17
N ASP A 231 8.98 -19.80 -3.37
CA ASP A 231 10.06 -20.73 -3.72
C ASP A 231 11.43 -20.04 -3.58
N THR A 232 11.54 -18.78 -4.03
CA THR A 232 12.79 -18.01 -3.86
C THR A 232 13.11 -17.73 -2.40
N VAL A 233 12.11 -17.45 -1.57
CA VAL A 233 12.29 -17.30 -0.11
C VAL A 233 12.70 -18.62 0.53
N ALA A 234 12.10 -19.75 0.11
CA ALA A 234 12.48 -21.08 0.58
C ALA A 234 13.94 -21.40 0.25
N ASP A 235 14.40 -21.08 -0.96
CA ASP A 235 15.80 -21.22 -1.35
C ASP A 235 16.73 -20.29 -0.56
N TYR A 236 16.30 -19.07 -0.26
CA TYR A 236 17.08 -18.10 0.51
C TYR A 236 17.33 -18.54 1.96
N VAL A 237 16.34 -19.15 2.61
CA VAL A 237 16.46 -19.62 4.00
C VAL A 237 17.03 -21.04 4.11
N ALA A 238 17.31 -21.70 2.98
CA ALA A 238 17.94 -23.01 2.95
C ALA A 238 19.39 -22.95 3.45
N SER A 239 19.98 -24.13 3.72
CA SER A 239 21.37 -24.21 4.17
C SER A 239 22.39 -23.83 3.09
N ALA A 240 22.03 -24.03 1.82
CA ALA A 240 22.85 -23.63 0.69
C ALA A 240 22.59 -22.13 0.40
N PRO A 241 23.63 -21.33 0.13
CA PRO A 241 23.43 -19.95 -0.29
C PRO A 241 22.56 -19.87 -1.54
N LEU A 242 21.67 -18.87 -1.59
CA LEU A 242 20.86 -18.59 -2.77
C LEU A 242 21.76 -18.30 -3.98
N GLY A 243 21.79 -19.23 -4.94
CA GLY A 243 22.55 -19.10 -6.17
C GLY A 243 21.81 -18.27 -7.22
N GLY A 244 22.53 -17.74 -8.22
CA GLY A 244 21.95 -17.00 -9.36
C GLY A 244 22.06 -15.48 -9.24
N PRO A 245 21.28 -14.72 -10.02
CA PRO A 245 21.38 -13.26 -10.05
C PRO A 245 20.88 -12.61 -8.75
N SER A 246 21.40 -11.42 -8.46
CA SER A 246 20.93 -10.56 -7.38
C SER A 246 19.58 -9.89 -7.68
N GLU A 247 19.20 -9.79 -8.96
CA GLU A 247 17.92 -9.26 -9.42
C GLU A 247 17.09 -10.37 -10.06
N ARG A 248 15.84 -10.53 -9.61
CA ARG A 248 14.93 -11.61 -10.02
C ARG A 248 13.56 -11.05 -10.32
N GLY A 249 12.88 -11.67 -11.30
CA GLY A 249 11.50 -11.34 -11.66
C GLY A 249 10.60 -12.54 -11.49
N CYS A 250 9.48 -12.34 -10.81
CA CYS A 250 8.38 -13.29 -10.68
C CYS A 250 7.14 -12.76 -11.43
N PRO A 251 6.47 -13.63 -12.21
CA PRO A 251 5.24 -13.25 -12.89
C PRO A 251 4.10 -13.01 -11.89
N SER A 252 3.11 -12.21 -12.33
CA SER A 252 1.79 -12.11 -11.70
C SER A 252 1.06 -13.44 -11.76
#